data_AF-A0A1F4E3X9-F1
#
_entry.id   AF-A0A1F4E3X9-F1
#
_cell.length_a   1.000
_cell.length_b   1.000
_cell.length_c   1.000
_cell.angle_alpha   90.00
_cell.angle_beta   90.00
_cell.angle_gamma   90.00
#
_symmetry.space_group_name_H-M   'P 1'
#
loop_
_entity.id
_entity.type
_entity.pdbx_description
1 polymer ?
#
loop_
_entity_poly.entity_id
_entity_poly.type
_entity_poly.pdbx_seq_one_letter_code
_entity_poly.pdbx_strand_id
1 'polypeptide(L)'
;MPFGFMIFARTAAIAIAASLVIPATCAAGDQAKAVKSTADHTTFKALQRNFASGPEVTKACLTCHTEAAKQIHKTQHWNWEYVNPASKQVLGKRRVINNFCTSAASNYASCATCHIGYGLNNDSFDFASEENVDCLVCHDTTGRYTKEPGLAGHVVAQDMELPPGSGRIVKAIDLRRIAQHVGKTSRATCGACHFNGGGGDGVKHGDLDSSLESPDKALDVHMDAEGNNFACATCHQTEGHQVPGSRYAPTARDTEGAHLRGKKDASNPATCQACHGQAPHKAKSAKLNDHTDKVACQTCHIPKYARGGIPTKMWWDWSTAGQRGSDGKPLIRKNAEGHVFYNGAKGTFGVAENVVPEYIWFNGTVKYTLLGDRIEKREEPVPIGRFEGSADDGKSLIWPVKIFRGKQAYDPVNKSLVVTHLAGDDDSAYWTNLDWQKAVATGMAAVNADFSGQIDFIATESTWPITHMVAPAKDALRCNDCHASGGRLEKVPGIYIPGRASDHARWLDASGWAIAALTLLAVLLHALGRIVASRRKH
;
A
#
# COMPACT_ATOMS: atom_id res chain seq x y z
N MET A 1 -43.15 -81.53 -14.85
CA MET A 1 -42.01 -82.43 -15.10
C MET A 1 -40.88 -81.61 -15.72
N PRO A 2 -39.60 -81.93 -15.48
CA PRO A 2 -38.92 -82.14 -14.19
C PRO A 2 -37.66 -81.21 -14.10
N PHE A 3 -36.78 -81.12 -13.10
CA PHE A 3 -36.54 -81.69 -11.75
C PHE A 3 -36.21 -80.49 -10.81
N GLY A 4 -35.94 -80.59 -9.50
CA GLY A 4 -35.93 -81.71 -8.53
C GLY A 4 -34.93 -81.44 -7.37
N PHE A 5 -35.14 -82.11 -6.23
CA PHE A 5 -34.42 -82.03 -4.94
C PHE A 5 -34.72 -80.80 -4.05
N MET A 6 -35.32 -80.92 -2.84
CA MET A 6 -35.01 -81.75 -1.64
C MET A 6 -33.75 -81.24 -0.88
N ILE A 7 -33.69 -81.12 0.47
CA ILE A 7 -34.59 -81.61 1.54
C ILE A 7 -34.31 -80.96 2.92
N PHE A 8 -35.19 -81.23 3.90
CA PHE A 8 -35.08 -81.09 5.37
C PHE A 8 -35.10 -79.71 6.06
N ALA A 9 -36.15 -79.54 6.87
CA ALA A 9 -36.24 -78.55 7.93
C ALA A 9 -35.50 -78.99 9.21
N ARG A 10 -35.02 -78.00 9.99
CA ARG A 10 -34.88 -78.12 11.44
C ARG A 10 -35.38 -76.84 12.12
N THR A 11 -36.48 -76.98 12.85
CA THR A 11 -36.99 -75.96 13.79
C THR A 11 -36.05 -75.84 14.99
N ALA A 12 -35.62 -74.61 15.28
CA ALA A 12 -35.02 -74.26 16.57
C ALA A 12 -35.55 -72.88 16.98
N ALA A 13 -36.50 -72.85 17.91
CA ALA A 13 -36.94 -71.63 18.55
C ALA A 13 -36.00 -71.35 19.74
N ILE A 14 -35.28 -70.24 19.71
CA ILE A 14 -34.49 -69.73 20.85
C ILE A 14 -34.77 -68.24 21.02
N ALA A 15 -34.89 -67.83 22.28
CA ALA A 15 -35.46 -66.55 22.72
C ALA A 15 -34.78 -65.29 22.16
N ILE A 16 -35.59 -64.28 21.88
CA ILE A 16 -35.15 -62.90 21.69
C ILE A 16 -34.75 -62.33 23.06
N ALA A 17 -33.46 -62.32 23.36
CA ALA A 17 -32.92 -61.55 24.47
C ALA A 17 -32.77 -60.09 24.01
N ALA A 18 -33.61 -59.20 24.54
CA ALA A 18 -33.51 -57.76 24.28
C ALA A 18 -32.33 -57.15 25.06
N SER A 19 -31.14 -57.21 24.46
CA SER A 19 -29.94 -56.55 24.99
C SER A 19 -30.10 -55.03 24.92
N LEU A 20 -30.30 -54.38 26.06
CA LEU A 20 -30.20 -52.93 26.19
C LEU A 20 -28.77 -52.48 25.84
N VAL A 21 -28.58 -51.99 24.62
CA VAL A 21 -27.38 -51.25 24.25
C VAL A 21 -27.46 -49.88 24.94
N ILE A 22 -26.87 -49.78 26.12
CA ILE A 22 -26.58 -48.49 26.74
C ILE A 22 -25.60 -47.78 25.80
N PRO A 23 -25.95 -46.62 25.21
CA PRO A 23 -25.00 -45.89 24.40
C PRO A 23 -23.89 -45.40 25.34
N ALA A 24 -22.68 -45.91 25.15
CA ALA A 24 -21.50 -45.37 25.78
C ALA A 24 -21.32 -43.95 25.24
N THR A 25 -21.82 -42.95 25.98
CA THR A 25 -21.54 -41.55 25.74
C THR A 25 -20.06 -41.34 26.01
N CYS A 26 -19.25 -41.48 24.96
CA CYS A 26 -17.90 -40.94 24.94
C CYS A 26 -18.03 -39.46 25.28
N ALA A 27 -17.69 -39.11 26.52
CA ALA A 27 -17.61 -37.72 26.93
C ALA A 27 -16.62 -37.05 25.97
N ALA A 28 -17.13 -36.16 25.11
CA ALA A 28 -16.30 -35.26 24.36
C ALA A 28 -15.59 -34.38 25.39
N GLY A 29 -14.39 -34.78 25.79
CA GLY A 29 -13.58 -34.04 26.74
C GLY A 29 -13.46 -32.62 26.25
N ASP A 30 -13.84 -31.67 27.11
CA ASP A 30 -13.81 -30.25 26.79
C ASP A 30 -12.36 -29.88 26.42
N GLN A 31 -12.11 -29.76 25.12
CA GLN A 31 -10.80 -29.42 24.56
C GLN A 31 -10.53 -27.97 24.93
N ALA A 32 -10.01 -27.78 26.15
CA ALA A 32 -9.69 -26.49 26.73
C ALA A 32 -8.98 -25.64 25.67
N LYS A 33 -9.63 -24.55 25.26
CA LYS A 33 -9.21 -23.74 24.11
C LYS A 33 -7.73 -23.40 24.23
N ALA A 34 -6.92 -24.03 23.38
CA ALA A 34 -5.47 -23.90 23.44
C ALA A 34 -5.07 -22.41 23.43
N VAL A 35 -4.29 -22.00 24.43
CA VAL A 35 -3.87 -20.60 24.58
C VAL A 35 -3.07 -20.22 23.34
N LYS A 36 -3.58 -19.25 22.56
CA LYS A 36 -3.02 -18.87 21.25
C LYS A 36 -1.64 -18.16 21.31
N SER A 37 -1.17 -17.87 22.52
CA SER A 37 0.07 -17.17 22.85
C SER A 37 0.84 -17.97 23.90
N THR A 38 2.16 -17.92 23.84
CA THR A 38 3.04 -18.48 24.87
C THR A 38 3.16 -17.58 26.12
N ALA A 39 2.60 -16.37 26.06
CA ALA A 39 2.62 -15.38 27.14
C ALA A 39 1.24 -14.74 27.32
N ASP A 40 0.84 -14.56 28.58
CA ASP A 40 -0.30 -13.74 29.00
C ASP A 40 0.20 -12.49 29.73
N HIS A 41 0.19 -11.37 29.02
CA HIS A 41 0.66 -10.08 29.50
C HIS A 41 -0.17 -9.55 30.69
N THR A 42 -1.40 -10.03 30.90
CA THR A 42 -2.20 -9.67 32.08
C THR A 42 -1.64 -10.24 33.39
N THR A 43 -0.73 -11.23 33.32
CA THR A 43 -0.12 -11.86 34.50
C THR A 43 1.21 -11.23 34.92
N PHE A 44 1.85 -10.44 34.04
CA PHE A 44 3.19 -9.91 34.28
C PHE A 44 3.17 -8.76 35.29
N LYS A 45 3.93 -8.91 36.39
CA LYS A 45 4.06 -7.88 37.46
C LYS A 45 4.54 -6.53 36.92
N ALA A 46 5.43 -6.52 35.93
CA ALA A 46 5.90 -5.31 35.26
C ALA A 46 4.76 -4.49 34.62
N LEU A 47 3.65 -5.14 34.26
CA LEU A 47 2.46 -4.54 33.66
C LEU A 47 1.28 -4.38 34.65
N GLN A 48 1.49 -4.61 35.96
CA GLN A 48 0.47 -4.38 37.01
C GLN A 48 0.57 -2.99 37.66
N ARG A 49 1.18 -2.03 36.97
CA ARG A 49 1.33 -0.65 37.40
C ARG A 49 0.57 0.29 36.46
N ASN A 50 0.29 1.49 36.94
CA ASN A 50 -0.09 2.58 36.06
C ASN A 50 1.19 3.11 35.36
N PHE A 51 1.01 3.62 34.15
CA PHE A 51 2.07 4.19 33.32
C PHE A 51 1.74 5.65 33.03
N ALA A 52 2.68 6.56 33.29
CA ALA A 52 2.49 7.99 33.05
C ALA A 52 2.84 8.41 31.62
N SER A 53 3.49 7.53 30.84
CA SER A 53 3.86 7.79 29.45
C SER A 53 4.09 6.51 28.65
N GLY A 54 4.11 6.61 27.32
CA GLY A 54 4.50 5.53 26.42
C GLY A 54 5.89 4.95 26.70
N PRO A 55 6.95 5.77 26.87
CA PRO A 55 8.28 5.28 27.23
C PRO A 55 8.34 4.46 28.53
N GLU A 56 7.52 4.74 29.54
CA GLU A 56 7.45 3.88 30.73
C GLU A 56 6.91 2.47 30.41
N VAL A 57 5.98 2.36 29.47
CA VAL A 57 5.50 1.05 28.98
C VAL A 57 6.62 0.34 28.24
N THR A 58 7.29 1.03 27.30
CA THR A 58 8.41 0.45 26.54
C THR A 58 9.53 -0.05 27.45
N LYS A 59 9.90 0.73 28.48
CA LYS A 59 10.86 0.31 29.52
C LYS A 59 10.43 -0.97 30.23
N ALA A 60 9.13 -1.16 30.50
CA ALA A 60 8.59 -2.40 31.04
C ALA A 60 8.57 -3.56 30.03
N CYS A 61 8.34 -3.30 28.74
CA CYS A 61 8.45 -4.31 27.68
C CYS A 61 9.90 -4.81 27.52
N LEU A 62 10.87 -3.91 27.60
CA LEU A 62 12.30 -4.21 27.41
C LEU A 62 12.90 -5.12 28.49
N THR A 63 12.24 -5.30 29.65
CA THR A 63 12.69 -6.29 30.65
C THR A 63 12.54 -7.74 30.17
N CYS A 64 11.75 -7.97 29.11
CA CYS A 64 11.54 -9.28 28.50
C CYS A 64 11.89 -9.32 27.00
N HIS A 65 11.70 -8.21 26.28
CA HIS A 65 11.93 -8.09 24.84
C HIS A 65 13.25 -7.36 24.51
N THR A 66 14.36 -7.82 25.10
CA THR A 66 15.67 -7.13 25.14
C THR A 66 16.31 -6.80 23.78
N GLU A 67 15.83 -7.42 22.69
CA GLU A 67 16.34 -7.21 21.32
C GLU A 67 15.34 -6.48 20.41
N ALA A 68 14.10 -6.25 20.85
CA ALA A 68 13.04 -5.71 19.99
C ALA A 68 13.33 -4.27 19.55
N ALA A 69 13.76 -3.40 20.47
CA ALA A 69 14.14 -2.02 20.13
C ALA A 69 15.33 -1.99 19.17
N LYS A 70 16.40 -2.76 19.45
CA LYS A 70 17.61 -2.86 18.59
C LYS A 70 17.31 -3.40 17.19
N GLN A 71 16.28 -4.24 17.06
CA GLN A 71 15.76 -4.70 15.77
C GLN A 71 15.00 -3.58 15.05
N ILE A 72 14.07 -2.92 15.74
CA ILE A 72 13.29 -1.78 15.24
C ILE A 72 14.19 -0.61 14.81
N HIS A 73 15.25 -0.32 15.55
CA HIS A 73 16.23 0.74 15.26
C HIS A 73 16.89 0.58 13.88
N LYS A 74 16.90 -0.63 13.31
CA LYS A 74 17.47 -0.92 11.98
C LYS A 74 16.45 -0.79 10.85
N THR A 75 15.21 -0.38 11.12
CA THR A 75 14.09 -0.37 10.15
C THR A 75 13.88 0.99 9.49
N GLN A 76 13.21 0.99 8.33
CA GLN A 76 12.68 2.23 7.71
C GLN A 76 11.60 2.90 8.58
N HIS A 77 10.85 2.12 9.38
CA HIS A 77 9.79 2.64 10.25
C HIS A 77 10.35 3.51 11.37
N TRP A 78 11.47 3.12 11.98
CA TRP A 78 12.16 3.92 13.01
C TRP A 78 12.89 5.12 12.41
N ASN A 79 13.82 4.88 11.48
CA ASN A 79 14.71 5.93 11.00
C ASN A 79 14.01 6.95 10.10
N TRP A 80 12.90 6.55 9.45
CA TRP A 80 12.27 7.30 8.35
C TRP A 80 13.27 7.70 7.25
N GLU A 81 14.33 6.90 7.09
CA GLU A 81 15.37 7.03 6.09
C GLU A 81 15.56 5.73 5.33
N TYR A 82 16.05 5.85 4.09
CA TYR A 82 16.44 4.73 3.25
C TYR A 82 17.50 5.18 2.25
N VAL A 83 18.70 4.62 2.31
CA VAL A 83 19.71 4.83 1.28
C VAL A 83 19.39 3.89 0.11
N ASN A 84 19.01 4.44 -1.04
CA ASN A 84 18.74 3.63 -2.22
C ASN A 84 20.06 3.01 -2.75
N PRO A 85 20.19 1.68 -2.84
CA PRO A 85 21.45 1.04 -3.20
C PRO A 85 21.86 1.29 -4.66
N ALA A 86 20.91 1.58 -5.55
CA ALA A 86 21.15 1.86 -6.96
C ALA A 86 21.47 3.34 -7.21
N SER A 87 20.57 4.25 -6.82
CA SER A 87 20.73 5.69 -7.07
C SER A 87 21.61 6.43 -6.05
N LYS A 88 21.96 5.78 -4.93
CA LYS A 88 22.65 6.34 -3.75
C LYS A 88 21.91 7.50 -3.07
N GLN A 89 20.71 7.85 -3.51
CA GLN A 89 19.87 8.87 -2.87
C GLN A 89 19.52 8.47 -1.43
N VAL A 90 19.64 9.41 -0.50
CA VAL A 90 19.12 9.27 0.86
C VAL A 90 17.66 9.68 0.85
N LEU A 91 16.78 8.68 0.78
CA LEU A 91 15.34 8.80 0.72
C LEU A 91 14.72 8.58 2.12
N GLY A 92 13.39 8.48 2.18
CA GLY A 92 12.64 8.31 3.44
C GLY A 92 11.83 9.55 3.83
N LYS A 93 10.89 9.40 4.77
CA LYS A 93 9.92 10.45 5.15
C LYS A 93 10.58 11.69 5.77
N ARG A 94 11.80 11.57 6.33
CA ARG A 94 12.62 12.71 6.79
C ARG A 94 13.30 13.50 5.67
N ARG A 95 13.47 12.91 4.48
CA ARG A 95 14.32 13.44 3.39
C ARG A 95 13.55 13.87 2.15
N VAL A 96 12.46 13.18 1.82
CA VAL A 96 11.73 13.42 0.57
C VAL A 96 10.67 14.51 0.71
N ILE A 97 10.68 15.45 -0.23
CA ILE A 97 9.54 16.34 -0.48
C ILE A 97 8.53 15.57 -1.33
N ASN A 98 7.24 15.68 -0.98
CA ASN A 98 6.12 15.15 -1.75
C ASN A 98 5.12 16.26 -2.06
N ASN A 99 4.10 15.97 -2.86
CA ASN A 99 3.09 16.94 -3.29
C ASN A 99 1.77 16.89 -2.49
N PHE A 100 1.75 16.19 -1.35
CA PHE A 100 0.68 16.28 -0.34
C PHE A 100 1.06 17.36 0.70
N CYS A 101 1.43 16.96 1.92
CA CYS A 101 1.87 17.84 3.00
C CYS A 101 3.37 18.20 2.91
N THR A 102 3.87 18.45 1.70
CA THR A 102 5.27 18.83 1.39
C THR A 102 6.36 17.97 2.07
N SER A 103 6.83 18.32 3.27
CA SER A 103 7.92 17.65 4.00
C SER A 103 7.57 17.41 5.47
N ALA A 104 8.12 16.34 6.05
CA ALA A 104 8.07 16.13 7.50
C ALA A 104 9.08 17.01 8.26
N ALA A 105 10.16 17.47 7.60
CA ALA A 105 11.07 18.45 8.17
C ALA A 105 10.33 19.75 8.48
N SER A 106 10.69 20.41 9.58
CA SER A 106 9.94 21.52 10.20
C SER A 106 8.53 21.15 10.72
N ASN A 107 7.99 19.95 10.46
CA ASN A 107 6.61 19.55 10.78
C ASN A 107 6.51 18.29 11.65
N TYR A 108 7.59 17.92 12.33
CA TYR A 108 7.74 16.62 12.99
C TYR A 108 6.67 16.36 14.06
N ALA A 109 6.36 17.33 14.93
CA ALA A 109 5.31 17.24 15.95
C ALA A 109 3.97 16.67 15.43
N SER A 110 3.53 17.14 14.26
CA SER A 110 2.31 16.68 13.60
C SER A 110 2.53 15.42 12.77
N CYS A 111 3.69 15.28 12.11
CA CYS A 111 3.98 14.12 11.27
C CYS A 111 4.21 12.82 12.07
N ALA A 112 4.73 12.93 13.29
CA ALA A 112 5.15 11.85 14.19
C ALA A 112 3.98 11.10 14.86
N THR A 113 2.74 11.56 14.71
CA THR A 113 1.54 10.76 14.97
C THR A 113 1.56 9.42 14.22
N CYS A 114 2.23 9.36 13.06
CA CYS A 114 2.48 8.12 12.32
C CYS A 114 3.94 7.62 12.41
N HIS A 115 4.69 7.98 13.46
CA HIS A 115 6.02 7.44 13.76
C HIS A 115 5.89 6.35 14.83
N ILE A 116 6.72 5.30 14.74
CA ILE A 116 6.75 4.20 15.71
C ILE A 116 7.65 4.52 16.93
N GLY A 117 7.57 5.77 17.39
CA GLY A 117 8.33 6.26 18.52
C GLY A 117 7.66 7.43 19.23
N TYR A 118 8.33 7.86 20.29
CA TYR A 118 7.89 8.86 21.24
C TYR A 118 8.91 10.01 21.31
N GLY A 119 8.52 11.23 20.94
CA GLY A 119 9.34 12.44 21.05
C GLY A 119 10.01 12.93 19.77
N LEU A 120 9.66 12.39 18.59
CA LEU A 120 10.19 12.87 17.31
C LEU A 120 9.62 14.27 16.97
N ASN A 121 10.33 15.31 17.42
CA ASN A 121 9.94 16.72 17.26
C ASN A 121 10.91 17.53 16.36
N ASN A 122 12.13 17.07 16.17
CA ASN A 122 13.16 17.69 15.34
C ASN A 122 14.26 16.67 15.01
N ASP A 123 15.29 17.09 14.26
CA ASP A 123 16.42 16.23 13.89
C ASP A 123 17.38 15.92 15.06
N SER A 124 17.19 16.52 16.24
CA SER A 124 17.90 16.17 17.48
C SER A 124 17.26 15.00 18.24
N PHE A 125 16.26 14.32 17.65
CA PHE A 125 15.66 13.11 18.22
C PHE A 125 16.71 12.00 18.42
N ASP A 126 16.71 11.40 19.61
CA ASP A 126 17.61 10.29 19.94
C ASP A 126 17.13 8.97 19.32
N PHE A 127 17.65 8.67 18.13
CA PHE A 127 17.44 7.41 17.42
C PHE A 127 18.14 6.20 18.07
N ALA A 128 18.97 6.38 19.10
CA ALA A 128 19.58 5.29 19.87
C ALA A 128 18.79 4.94 21.15
N SER A 129 17.82 5.77 21.56
CA SER A 129 16.96 5.48 22.71
C SER A 129 16.06 4.27 22.43
N GLU A 130 16.28 3.18 23.18
CA GLU A 130 15.39 2.01 23.17
C GLU A 130 14.04 2.32 23.83
N GLU A 131 14.00 3.17 24.87
CA GLU A 131 12.78 3.54 25.60
C GLU A 131 11.82 4.41 24.77
N ASN A 132 12.35 5.12 23.76
CA ASN A 132 11.53 5.93 22.84
C ASN A 132 10.87 5.10 21.74
N VAL A 133 11.13 3.80 21.63
CA VAL A 133 10.43 2.91 20.69
C VAL A 133 8.97 2.75 21.12
N ASP A 134 8.05 2.83 20.18
CA ASP A 134 6.64 2.59 20.46
C ASP A 134 6.22 1.17 20.07
N CYS A 135 6.17 0.30 21.07
CA CYS A 135 5.68 -1.07 20.89
C CYS A 135 4.15 -1.13 20.68
N LEU A 136 3.40 -0.14 21.16
CA LEU A 136 1.93 -0.25 21.28
C LEU A 136 1.21 0.06 19.97
N VAL A 137 1.70 1.02 19.17
CA VAL A 137 1.07 1.39 17.87
C VAL A 137 0.90 0.20 16.92
N CYS A 138 1.81 -0.78 16.95
CA CYS A 138 1.71 -1.99 16.14
C CYS A 138 0.96 -3.13 16.84
N HIS A 139 1.07 -3.23 18.17
CA HIS A 139 0.68 -4.42 18.94
C HIS A 139 -0.59 -4.28 19.79
N ASP A 140 -1.23 -3.10 19.87
CA ASP A 140 -2.53 -2.96 20.53
C ASP A 140 -3.59 -3.88 19.92
N THR A 141 -4.31 -4.63 20.77
CA THR A 141 -5.49 -5.41 20.34
C THR A 141 -6.80 -4.91 20.97
N THR A 142 -6.74 -3.84 21.77
CA THR A 142 -7.91 -3.22 22.42
C THR A 142 -8.67 -2.25 21.50
N GLY A 143 -8.03 -1.72 20.46
CA GLY A 143 -8.58 -0.68 19.60
C GLY A 143 -8.71 0.67 20.32
N ARG A 144 -7.85 0.91 21.32
CA ARG A 144 -7.87 2.12 22.17
C ARG A 144 -6.57 2.90 22.13
N TYR A 145 -5.51 2.35 21.55
CA TYR A 145 -4.26 3.08 21.39
C TYR A 145 -4.38 4.13 20.28
N THR A 146 -4.21 5.40 20.64
CA THR A 146 -4.25 6.53 19.70
C THR A 146 -3.15 7.55 20.02
N LYS A 147 -2.62 8.19 18.96
CA LYS A 147 -1.71 9.34 19.03
C LYS A 147 -2.42 10.56 18.48
N GLU A 148 -2.38 11.67 19.20
CA GLU A 148 -2.91 12.95 18.69
C GLU A 148 -1.85 13.67 17.82
N PRO A 149 -2.26 14.43 16.79
CA PRO A 149 -1.40 15.39 16.10
C PRO A 149 -0.81 16.44 17.04
N GLY A 150 0.47 16.78 16.84
CA GLY A 150 1.17 17.84 17.59
C GLY A 150 1.95 17.35 18.81
N LEU A 151 1.73 16.11 19.26
CA LEU A 151 2.40 15.54 20.43
C LEU A 151 3.75 14.86 20.13
N ALA A 152 4.36 15.07 18.95
CA ALA A 152 5.64 14.44 18.58
C ALA A 152 5.65 12.90 18.71
N GLY A 153 4.50 12.27 18.50
CA GLY A 153 4.30 10.82 18.66
C GLY A 153 3.98 10.35 20.09
N HIS A 154 3.95 11.23 21.09
CA HIS A 154 3.41 10.90 22.41
C HIS A 154 1.88 10.68 22.38
N VAL A 155 1.41 9.95 23.39
CA VAL A 155 -0.02 9.72 23.65
C VAL A 155 -0.52 10.63 24.75
N VAL A 156 -1.83 10.84 24.79
CA VAL A 156 -2.50 11.51 25.90
C VAL A 156 -2.58 10.53 27.09
N ALA A 157 -1.67 10.65 28.04
CA ALA A 157 -1.62 9.83 29.27
C ALA A 157 -2.27 10.52 30.49
N GLN A 158 -2.62 11.80 30.37
CA GLN A 158 -3.39 12.58 31.32
C GLN A 158 -4.37 13.47 30.53
N ASP A 159 -5.56 13.73 31.06
CA ASP A 159 -6.55 14.59 30.41
C ASP A 159 -5.95 15.97 30.09
N MET A 160 -6.06 16.40 28.83
CA MET A 160 -5.49 17.68 28.38
C MET A 160 -6.31 18.31 27.25
N GLU A 161 -6.15 19.62 27.06
CA GLU A 161 -6.80 20.37 26.00
C GLU A 161 -5.94 20.42 24.73
N LEU A 162 -6.50 20.08 23.56
CA LEU A 162 -5.72 19.97 22.31
C LEU A 162 -6.46 20.53 21.08
N PRO A 163 -5.95 21.60 20.42
CA PRO A 163 -4.83 22.44 20.87
C PRO A 163 -5.20 23.25 22.13
N PRO A 164 -4.21 23.83 22.84
CA PRO A 164 -4.47 24.70 23.98
C PRO A 164 -5.42 25.86 23.62
N GLY A 165 -6.41 26.16 24.47
CA GLY A 165 -7.40 27.21 24.23
C GLY A 165 -8.51 26.88 23.21
N SER A 166 -8.62 25.63 22.76
CA SER A 166 -9.68 25.17 21.84
C SER A 166 -11.00 24.76 22.50
N GLY A 167 -11.01 24.54 23.82
CA GLY A 167 -12.07 23.88 24.57
C GLY A 167 -12.15 22.36 24.37
N ARG A 168 -11.35 21.75 23.49
CA ARG A 168 -11.39 20.29 23.23
C ARG A 168 -10.51 19.53 24.23
N ILE A 169 -11.13 19.03 25.30
CA ILE A 169 -10.48 18.09 26.23
C ILE A 169 -10.40 16.69 25.59
N VAL A 170 -9.17 16.21 25.40
CA VAL A 170 -8.86 14.82 25.04
C VAL A 170 -8.59 14.03 26.32
N LYS A 171 -9.18 12.83 26.42
CA LYS A 171 -9.08 11.97 27.60
C LYS A 171 -7.85 11.07 27.57
N ALA A 172 -7.31 10.79 28.74
CA ALA A 172 -6.21 9.85 28.92
C ALA A 172 -6.56 8.44 28.42
N ILE A 173 -5.64 7.79 27.70
CA ILE A 173 -5.76 6.36 27.35
C ILE A 173 -5.25 5.47 28.48
N ASP A 174 -5.89 4.32 28.70
CA ASP A 174 -5.49 3.34 29.71
C ASP A 174 -4.28 2.52 29.20
N LEU A 175 -3.08 3.10 29.35
CA LEU A 175 -1.81 2.48 28.96
C LEU A 175 -1.56 1.14 29.65
N ARG A 176 -2.04 0.95 30.90
CA ARG A 176 -1.93 -0.33 31.60
C ARG A 176 -2.73 -1.39 30.88
N ARG A 177 -4.02 -1.13 30.62
CA ARG A 177 -4.89 -2.06 29.91
C ARG A 177 -4.39 -2.36 28.51
N ILE A 178 -3.92 -1.36 27.76
CA ILE A 178 -3.35 -1.56 26.42
C ILE A 178 -2.12 -2.46 26.48
N ALA A 179 -1.16 -2.17 27.37
CA ALA A 179 0.06 -2.97 27.55
C ALA A 179 -0.22 -4.42 27.97
N GLN A 180 -1.25 -4.64 28.79
CA GLN A 180 -1.70 -5.98 29.21
C GLN A 180 -2.39 -6.78 28.10
N HIS A 181 -2.81 -6.14 27.01
CA HIS A 181 -3.54 -6.77 25.89
C HIS A 181 -2.78 -6.62 24.56
N VAL A 182 -1.44 -6.53 24.59
CA VAL A 182 -0.63 -6.55 23.38
C VAL A 182 -0.66 -7.94 22.71
N GLY A 183 -0.63 -7.96 21.39
CA GLY A 183 -0.75 -9.18 20.59
C GLY A 183 -0.16 -9.06 19.19
N LYS A 184 -0.68 -9.84 18.24
CA LYS A 184 -0.25 -9.75 16.83
C LYS A 184 -0.82 -8.49 16.18
N THR A 185 -0.05 -7.90 15.27
CA THR A 185 -0.49 -6.79 14.40
C THR A 185 -1.78 -7.13 13.65
N SER A 186 -2.65 -6.14 13.46
CA SER A 186 -3.89 -6.25 12.68
C SER A 186 -3.88 -5.27 11.51
N ARG A 187 -4.89 -5.36 10.62
CA ARG A 187 -5.07 -4.35 9.56
C ARG A 187 -5.34 -2.96 10.15
N ALA A 188 -6.02 -2.86 11.30
CA ALA A 188 -6.24 -1.61 12.00
C ALA A 188 -4.95 -1.01 12.60
N THR A 189 -4.05 -1.81 13.20
CA THR A 189 -2.80 -1.25 13.77
C THR A 189 -1.83 -0.76 12.70
N CYS A 190 -1.73 -1.46 11.56
CA CYS A 190 -1.04 -0.92 10.38
C CYS A 190 -1.79 0.29 9.79
N GLY A 191 -3.11 0.20 9.72
CA GLY A 191 -4.04 1.17 9.14
C GLY A 191 -4.02 2.53 9.80
N ALA A 192 -3.86 2.58 11.13
CA ALA A 192 -3.72 3.80 11.92
C ALA A 192 -2.74 4.81 11.28
N CYS A 193 -1.65 4.31 10.68
CA CYS A 193 -0.69 5.10 9.92
C CYS A 193 -0.88 5.03 8.39
N HIS A 194 -1.18 3.84 7.84
CA HIS A 194 -1.11 3.60 6.39
C HIS A 194 -2.37 4.05 5.61
N PHE A 195 -3.55 4.03 6.25
CA PHE A 195 -4.81 4.50 5.68
C PHE A 195 -4.89 6.04 5.72
N ASN A 196 -4.43 6.66 6.82
CA ASN A 196 -4.52 8.10 7.08
C ASN A 196 -3.42 8.97 6.43
N GLY A 197 -2.63 8.40 5.51
CA GLY A 197 -1.52 9.08 4.86
C GLY A 197 -1.98 10.31 4.06
N GLY A 198 -1.21 11.41 4.11
CA GLY A 198 -1.53 12.63 3.37
C GLY A 198 -2.55 13.55 4.06
N GLY A 199 -2.86 13.29 5.34
CA GLY A 199 -3.68 14.15 6.19
C GLY A 199 -5.18 13.79 6.19
N GLY A 200 -5.50 12.52 6.00
CA GLY A 200 -6.85 11.96 6.03
C GLY A 200 -6.89 10.54 5.47
N ASP A 201 -7.96 9.81 5.78
CA ASP A 201 -8.21 8.44 5.30
C ASP A 201 -8.33 8.38 3.77
N GLY A 202 -7.79 7.32 3.15
CA GLY A 202 -7.75 7.08 1.70
C GLY A 202 -7.00 8.12 0.84
N VAL A 203 -6.56 9.24 1.42
CA VAL A 203 -6.07 10.41 0.68
C VAL A 203 -4.86 10.09 -0.20
N LYS A 204 -3.88 9.36 0.33
CA LYS A 204 -2.54 9.24 -0.28
C LYS A 204 -2.40 8.08 -1.27
N HIS A 205 -2.46 6.83 -0.81
CA HIS A 205 -2.24 5.66 -1.66
C HIS A 205 -3.47 5.41 -2.55
N GLY A 206 -4.66 5.43 -1.96
CA GLY A 206 -5.94 5.20 -2.65
C GLY A 206 -6.30 3.73 -2.83
N ASP A 207 -5.35 2.80 -2.73
CA ASP A 207 -5.59 1.36 -2.52
C ASP A 207 -5.49 0.96 -1.04
N LEU A 208 -5.29 1.92 -0.13
CA LEU A 208 -5.22 1.72 1.32
C LEU A 208 -6.06 2.79 2.03
N ASP A 209 -7.15 2.36 2.67
CA ASP A 209 -8.11 3.16 3.45
C ASP A 209 -8.81 2.29 4.51
N SER A 210 -9.57 2.90 5.45
CA SER A 210 -10.17 2.19 6.59
C SER A 210 -11.19 1.10 6.24
N SER A 211 -11.74 1.06 5.03
CA SER A 211 -12.59 -0.07 4.59
C SER A 211 -11.84 -1.42 4.60
N LEU A 212 -10.50 -1.39 4.57
CA LEU A 212 -9.64 -2.56 4.68
C LEU A 212 -9.43 -3.07 6.12
N GLU A 213 -10.03 -2.46 7.14
CA GLU A 213 -10.04 -3.07 8.48
C GLU A 213 -10.81 -4.40 8.48
N SER A 214 -11.97 -4.43 7.80
CA SER A 214 -12.80 -5.63 7.65
C SER A 214 -13.47 -5.66 6.26
N PRO A 215 -12.69 -5.80 5.18
CA PRO A 215 -13.19 -5.72 3.82
C PRO A 215 -13.97 -6.98 3.44
N ASP A 216 -14.85 -6.84 2.45
CA ASP A 216 -15.43 -7.99 1.78
C ASP A 216 -14.51 -8.51 0.66
N LYS A 217 -14.90 -9.65 0.08
CA LYS A 217 -14.22 -10.26 -1.07
C LYS A 217 -14.20 -9.41 -2.33
N ALA A 218 -15.18 -8.52 -2.52
CA ALA A 218 -15.24 -7.68 -3.69
C ALA A 218 -14.17 -6.59 -3.61
N LEU A 219 -13.93 -6.04 -2.42
CA LEU A 219 -12.92 -5.04 -2.14
C LEU A 219 -11.49 -5.62 -2.22
N ASP A 220 -11.15 -6.65 -1.43
CA ASP A 220 -9.85 -7.32 -1.53
C ASP A 220 -9.93 -8.83 -1.21
N VAL A 221 -9.58 -9.68 -2.17
CA VAL A 221 -9.68 -11.14 -2.02
C VAL A 221 -8.72 -11.76 -1.01
N HIS A 222 -7.64 -11.08 -0.62
CA HIS A 222 -6.68 -11.57 0.38
C HIS A 222 -7.08 -11.15 1.79
N MET A 223 -7.54 -9.90 1.94
CA MET A 223 -7.93 -9.33 3.23
C MET A 223 -9.40 -9.60 3.61
N ASP A 224 -10.23 -10.07 2.66
CA ASP A 224 -11.61 -10.57 2.81
C ASP A 224 -11.87 -11.19 4.19
N ALA A 225 -12.61 -10.48 5.05
CA ALA A 225 -12.75 -10.80 6.47
C ALA A 225 -13.47 -12.14 6.72
N GLU A 226 -14.36 -12.55 5.80
CA GLU A 226 -15.07 -13.84 5.85
C GLU A 226 -14.34 -14.95 5.07
N GLY A 227 -13.32 -14.59 4.29
CA GLY A 227 -12.54 -15.49 3.43
C GLY A 227 -11.11 -15.71 3.93
N ASN A 228 -10.14 -15.24 3.16
CA ASN A 228 -8.71 -15.43 3.46
C ASN A 228 -8.26 -14.66 4.71
N ASN A 229 -8.88 -13.51 4.99
CA ASN A 229 -8.70 -12.68 6.19
C ASN A 229 -7.23 -12.40 6.55
N PHE A 230 -6.39 -12.13 5.56
CA PHE A 230 -4.97 -11.83 5.78
C PHE A 230 -4.81 -10.54 6.59
N ALA A 231 -3.91 -10.56 7.57
CA ALA A 231 -3.35 -9.33 8.14
C ALA A 231 -2.24 -8.82 7.21
N CYS A 232 -1.84 -7.55 7.32
CA CYS A 232 -0.76 -6.98 6.51
C CYS A 232 0.53 -7.82 6.63
N ALA A 233 0.87 -8.25 7.85
CA ALA A 233 2.02 -9.10 8.15
C ALA A 233 1.93 -10.55 7.61
N THR A 234 0.80 -10.98 7.04
CA THR A 234 0.70 -12.27 6.33
C THR A 234 1.42 -12.24 4.99
N CYS A 235 1.36 -11.11 4.28
CA CYS A 235 2.05 -10.89 3.01
C CYS A 235 3.39 -10.14 3.24
N HIS A 236 3.38 -9.11 4.09
CA HIS A 236 4.58 -8.46 4.60
C HIS A 236 5.22 -9.28 5.73
N GLN A 237 5.57 -10.53 5.43
CA GLN A 237 6.12 -11.48 6.41
C GLN A 237 7.40 -10.93 7.03
N THR A 238 7.32 -10.57 8.31
CA THR A 238 8.34 -9.79 9.01
C THR A 238 9.29 -10.69 9.79
N GLU A 239 10.59 -10.53 9.60
CA GLU A 239 11.65 -11.18 10.39
C GLU A 239 12.49 -10.09 11.09
N GLY A 240 12.76 -10.26 12.40
CA GLY A 240 13.57 -9.29 13.16
C GLY A 240 13.06 -7.84 13.08
N HIS A 241 11.73 -7.66 13.13
CA HIS A 241 11.00 -6.39 12.91
C HIS A 241 11.23 -5.71 11.54
N GLN A 242 11.96 -6.33 10.60
CA GLN A 242 12.12 -5.84 9.24
C GLN A 242 10.89 -6.23 8.40
N VAL A 243 9.97 -5.28 8.26
CA VAL A 243 8.79 -5.41 7.40
C VAL A 243 9.25 -5.31 5.93
N PRO A 244 9.03 -6.33 5.08
CA PRO A 244 9.51 -6.34 3.71
C PRO A 244 8.62 -5.49 2.79
N GLY A 245 9.17 -5.17 1.61
CA GLY A 245 8.57 -4.25 0.65
C GLY A 245 8.88 -2.78 0.97
N SER A 246 9.11 -1.96 -0.07
CA SER A 246 9.38 -0.53 0.13
C SER A 246 8.95 0.29 -1.09
N ARG A 247 8.34 1.46 -0.85
CA ARG A 247 8.00 2.42 -1.92
C ARG A 247 9.22 3.13 -2.54
N TYR A 248 10.40 2.98 -1.93
CA TYR A 248 11.64 3.61 -2.37
C TYR A 248 12.53 2.69 -3.22
N ALA A 249 12.29 1.38 -3.16
CA ALA A 249 12.83 0.37 -4.07
C ALA A 249 11.84 -0.82 -4.17
N PRO A 250 10.72 -0.67 -4.89
CA PRO A 250 9.74 -1.74 -5.04
C PRO A 250 10.26 -2.89 -5.90
N THR A 251 9.86 -4.12 -5.59
CA THR A 251 10.12 -5.30 -6.43
C THR A 251 9.20 -5.26 -7.67
N ALA A 252 9.66 -4.65 -8.77
CA ALA A 252 8.85 -4.51 -10.00
C ALA A 252 8.69 -5.82 -10.79
N ARG A 253 9.66 -6.73 -10.69
CA ARG A 253 9.59 -8.09 -11.22
C ARG A 253 10.21 -9.02 -10.18
N ASP A 254 9.47 -10.06 -9.81
CA ASP A 254 10.01 -11.18 -9.04
C ASP A 254 10.17 -12.36 -9.99
N THR A 255 11.39 -12.90 -10.08
CA THR A 255 11.74 -14.04 -10.93
C THR A 255 11.85 -15.34 -10.15
N GLU A 256 11.73 -15.29 -8.82
CA GLU A 256 11.87 -16.47 -7.99
C GLU A 256 10.60 -17.35 -7.99
N GLY A 257 10.76 -18.58 -7.52
CA GLY A 257 9.62 -19.48 -7.31
C GLY A 257 8.74 -19.06 -6.13
N ALA A 258 7.53 -19.63 -6.06
CA ALA A 258 6.69 -19.49 -4.88
C ALA A 258 7.43 -19.96 -3.62
N HIS A 259 7.24 -19.23 -2.53
CA HIS A 259 7.83 -19.54 -1.23
C HIS A 259 7.19 -20.82 -0.69
N LEU A 260 8.01 -21.72 -0.17
CA LEU A 260 7.55 -23.04 0.29
C LEU A 260 7.80 -23.19 1.78
N ARG A 261 6.78 -23.63 2.53
CA ARG A 261 6.89 -23.83 3.98
C ARG A 261 8.08 -24.75 4.30
N GLY A 262 9.03 -24.24 5.08
CA GLY A 262 10.24 -24.96 5.50
C GLY A 262 11.44 -24.78 4.57
N LYS A 263 11.26 -24.16 3.40
CA LYS A 263 12.36 -23.62 2.59
C LYS A 263 12.77 -22.27 3.17
N LYS A 264 14.08 -21.98 3.14
CA LYS A 264 14.57 -20.62 3.37
C LYS A 264 14.54 -19.87 2.04
N ASP A 265 13.53 -19.03 1.88
CA ASP A 265 13.39 -18.12 0.74
C ASP A 265 14.08 -16.77 1.03
N ALA A 266 14.61 -16.14 -0.02
CA ALA A 266 15.40 -14.90 0.09
C ALA A 266 14.86 -13.74 -0.77
N SER A 267 13.83 -14.00 -1.60
CA SER A 267 13.11 -12.95 -2.31
C SER A 267 12.05 -12.30 -1.42
N ASN A 268 11.51 -11.18 -1.90
CA ASN A 268 10.49 -10.42 -1.18
C ASN A 268 9.18 -11.25 -1.06
N PRO A 269 8.69 -11.58 0.16
CA PRO A 269 7.46 -12.35 0.34
C PRO A 269 6.20 -11.54 -0.02
N ALA A 270 6.30 -10.22 -0.17
CA ALA A 270 5.20 -9.34 -0.53
C ALA A 270 4.95 -9.23 -2.05
N THR A 271 5.29 -10.27 -2.82
CA THR A 271 5.06 -10.36 -4.27
C THR A 271 3.93 -11.35 -4.57
N CYS A 272 3.26 -11.21 -5.71
CA CYS A 272 2.23 -12.17 -6.13
C CYS A 272 2.86 -13.56 -6.37
N GLN A 273 4.07 -13.57 -6.94
CA GLN A 273 4.83 -14.76 -7.29
C GLN A 273 5.23 -15.58 -6.05
N ALA A 274 5.50 -14.95 -4.90
CA ALA A 274 5.80 -15.63 -3.65
C ALA A 274 4.68 -16.59 -3.18
N CYS A 275 3.41 -16.37 -3.56
CA CYS A 275 2.31 -17.29 -3.28
C CYS A 275 1.78 -18.04 -4.51
N HIS A 276 1.79 -17.40 -5.68
CA HIS A 276 1.13 -17.91 -6.89
C HIS A 276 2.09 -18.48 -7.96
N GLY A 277 3.39 -18.28 -7.81
CA GLY A 277 4.39 -18.62 -8.81
C GLY A 277 4.30 -17.76 -10.07
N GLN A 278 5.07 -18.14 -11.09
CA GLN A 278 5.25 -17.36 -12.33
C GLN A 278 4.12 -17.56 -13.36
N ALA A 279 3.43 -18.70 -13.31
CA ALA A 279 2.43 -19.13 -14.31
C ALA A 279 1.13 -19.65 -13.65
N PRO A 280 0.36 -18.79 -12.94
CA PRO A 280 -0.79 -19.22 -12.15
C PRO A 280 -2.02 -19.63 -12.99
N HIS A 281 -2.06 -19.31 -14.28
CA HIS A 281 -3.23 -19.56 -15.12
C HIS A 281 -3.26 -21.02 -15.64
N LYS A 282 -4.34 -21.73 -15.32
CA LYS A 282 -4.59 -23.12 -15.75
C LYS A 282 -4.80 -23.21 -17.27
N ALA A 283 -4.70 -24.43 -17.82
CA ALA A 283 -4.74 -24.73 -19.27
C ALA A 283 -5.74 -23.91 -20.12
N LYS A 284 -6.99 -23.72 -19.67
CA LYS A 284 -8.03 -22.95 -20.39
C LYS A 284 -7.71 -21.45 -20.57
N SER A 285 -6.76 -20.93 -19.79
CA SER A 285 -6.32 -19.53 -19.79
C SER A 285 -4.79 -19.42 -19.86
N ALA A 286 -4.09 -20.48 -20.28
CA ALA A 286 -2.63 -20.54 -20.22
C ALA A 286 -1.93 -19.39 -20.97
N LYS A 287 -2.55 -18.83 -22.02
CA LYS A 287 -2.05 -17.67 -22.77
C LYS A 287 -1.90 -16.39 -21.92
N LEU A 288 -2.57 -16.31 -20.76
CA LEU A 288 -2.36 -15.23 -19.80
C LEU A 288 -1.03 -15.36 -19.04
N ASN A 289 -0.39 -16.53 -19.01
CA ASN A 289 0.95 -16.69 -18.45
C ASN A 289 1.99 -15.97 -19.31
N ASP A 290 1.89 -16.02 -20.64
CA ASP A 290 2.76 -15.26 -21.56
C ASP A 290 2.72 -13.74 -21.32
N HIS A 291 1.65 -13.23 -20.68
CA HIS A 291 1.57 -11.80 -20.35
C HIS A 291 2.41 -11.43 -19.13
N THR A 292 2.75 -12.36 -18.23
CA THR A 292 3.54 -12.06 -17.01
C THR A 292 4.99 -11.68 -17.32
N ASP A 293 5.46 -11.95 -18.55
CA ASP A 293 6.74 -11.47 -19.07
C ASP A 293 6.82 -9.94 -19.26
N LYS A 294 5.67 -9.27 -19.44
CA LYS A 294 5.59 -7.82 -19.72
C LYS A 294 4.51 -7.07 -18.94
N VAL A 295 3.61 -7.76 -18.22
CA VAL A 295 2.48 -7.15 -17.51
C VAL A 295 2.49 -7.65 -16.06
N ALA A 296 2.55 -6.73 -15.10
CA ALA A 296 2.50 -7.05 -13.68
C ALA A 296 1.12 -7.64 -13.30
N CYS A 297 1.08 -8.58 -12.35
CA CYS A 297 -0.16 -9.20 -11.88
C CYS A 297 -1.19 -8.14 -11.43
N GLN A 298 -0.71 -7.11 -10.75
CA GLN A 298 -1.45 -5.94 -10.29
C GLN A 298 -2.24 -5.27 -11.44
N THR A 299 -1.65 -5.13 -12.63
CA THR A 299 -2.28 -4.46 -13.80
C THR A 299 -3.60 -5.10 -14.17
N CYS A 300 -3.66 -6.43 -14.18
CA CYS A 300 -4.87 -7.18 -14.52
C CYS A 300 -5.82 -7.36 -13.34
N HIS A 301 -5.29 -7.51 -12.13
CA HIS A 301 -6.06 -7.90 -10.95
C HIS A 301 -6.51 -6.75 -10.03
N ILE A 302 -6.04 -5.52 -10.26
CA ILE A 302 -6.52 -4.31 -9.60
C ILE A 302 -7.08 -3.35 -10.68
N PRO A 303 -8.28 -3.62 -11.20
CA PRO A 303 -8.84 -2.87 -12.33
C PRO A 303 -9.19 -1.42 -11.97
N LYS A 304 -9.40 -1.15 -10.67
CA LYS A 304 -9.75 0.13 -10.06
C LYS A 304 -9.30 0.15 -8.59
N TYR A 305 -8.92 1.32 -8.08
CA TYR A 305 -8.65 1.59 -6.65
C TYR A 305 -9.65 2.62 -6.07
N ALA A 306 -9.53 2.96 -4.79
CA ALA A 306 -10.49 3.77 -4.02
C ALA A 306 -11.91 3.18 -4.13
N ARG A 307 -12.03 1.87 -3.87
CA ARG A 307 -13.26 1.08 -4.05
C ARG A 307 -14.06 0.86 -2.77
N GLY A 308 -13.52 1.24 -1.61
CA GLY A 308 -14.14 1.07 -0.30
C GLY A 308 -15.25 2.08 0.05
N GLY A 309 -15.67 2.93 -0.89
CA GLY A 309 -16.53 4.09 -0.61
C GLY A 309 -15.80 5.25 0.07
N ILE A 310 -14.45 5.25 0.03
CA ILE A 310 -13.61 6.30 0.60
C ILE A 310 -12.85 6.99 -0.54
N PRO A 311 -13.07 8.30 -0.78
CA PRO A 311 -12.47 9.01 -1.89
C PRO A 311 -10.97 9.27 -1.66
N THR A 312 -10.18 9.05 -2.70
CA THR A 312 -8.76 9.41 -2.70
C THR A 312 -8.55 10.77 -3.36
N LYS A 313 -7.57 11.55 -2.89
CA LYS A 313 -7.21 12.79 -3.60
C LYS A 313 -6.44 12.43 -4.87
N MET A 314 -6.79 13.04 -5.98
CA MET A 314 -6.12 12.89 -7.29
C MET A 314 -5.28 14.10 -7.68
N TRP A 315 -5.64 15.29 -7.18
CA TRP A 315 -4.76 16.45 -7.23
C TRP A 315 -4.89 17.37 -6.02
N TRP A 316 -3.87 18.20 -5.79
CA TRP A 316 -3.82 19.21 -4.73
C TRP A 316 -3.04 20.44 -5.21
N ASP A 317 -3.72 21.59 -5.30
CA ASP A 317 -3.12 22.88 -5.65
C ASP A 317 -3.07 23.78 -4.42
N TRP A 318 -1.86 23.98 -3.89
CA TRP A 318 -1.59 24.88 -2.78
C TRP A 318 -1.63 26.37 -3.16
N SER A 319 -1.56 26.73 -4.44
CA SER A 319 -1.51 28.14 -4.87
C SER A 319 -2.83 28.88 -4.65
N THR A 320 -3.92 28.16 -4.37
CA THR A 320 -5.25 28.72 -4.07
C THR A 320 -5.51 28.87 -2.57
N ALA A 321 -4.58 28.42 -1.72
CA ALA A 321 -4.67 28.54 -0.26
C ALA A 321 -4.59 30.01 0.19
N GLY A 322 -4.99 30.27 1.44
CA GLY A 322 -4.95 31.61 2.06
C GLY A 322 -6.32 32.26 2.32
N GLN A 323 -7.43 31.67 1.87
CA GLN A 323 -8.77 32.26 2.06
C GLN A 323 -9.32 31.95 3.46
N ARG A 324 -9.75 32.99 4.18
CA ARG A 324 -10.52 32.88 5.43
C ARG A 324 -12.02 33.00 5.17
N GLY A 325 -12.83 32.40 6.02
CA GLY A 325 -14.28 32.61 6.09
C GLY A 325 -14.64 33.90 6.84
N SER A 326 -15.93 34.20 6.93
CA SER A 326 -16.45 35.35 7.68
C SER A 326 -16.23 35.24 9.20
N ASP A 327 -15.93 34.06 9.71
CA ASP A 327 -15.56 33.77 11.10
C ASP A 327 -14.05 33.89 11.37
N GLY A 328 -13.27 34.33 10.36
CA GLY A 328 -11.81 34.44 10.44
C GLY A 328 -11.05 33.10 10.37
N LYS A 329 -11.74 31.96 10.32
CA LYS A 329 -11.10 30.63 10.21
C LYS A 329 -10.79 30.29 8.75
N PRO A 330 -9.92 29.32 8.45
CA PRO A 330 -9.68 28.87 7.08
C PRO A 330 -10.97 28.39 6.39
N LEU A 331 -11.29 28.94 5.21
CA LEU A 331 -12.54 28.68 4.51
C LEU A 331 -12.62 27.23 4.03
N ILE A 332 -13.69 26.49 4.34
CA ILE A 332 -13.91 25.12 3.86
C ILE A 332 -15.07 25.11 2.85
N ARG A 333 -14.89 24.45 1.69
CA ARG A 333 -15.97 24.20 0.72
C ARG A 333 -16.07 22.71 0.39
N LYS A 334 -17.31 22.24 0.24
CA LYS A 334 -17.67 20.84 -0.04
C LYS A 334 -18.49 20.75 -1.33
N ASN A 335 -18.35 19.62 -2.05
CA ASN A 335 -19.20 19.30 -3.20
C ASN A 335 -20.58 18.77 -2.72
N ALA A 336 -21.44 18.37 -3.67
CA ALA A 336 -22.77 17.84 -3.36
C ALA A 336 -22.72 16.55 -2.54
N GLU A 337 -21.65 15.76 -2.72
CA GLU A 337 -21.36 14.51 -2.01
C GLU A 337 -20.77 14.75 -0.60
N GLY A 338 -20.54 16.00 -0.21
CA GLY A 338 -20.00 16.38 1.11
C GLY A 338 -18.47 16.28 1.26
N HIS A 339 -17.77 15.88 0.20
CA HIS A 339 -16.31 15.84 0.14
C HIS A 339 -15.72 17.26 0.06
N VAL A 340 -14.69 17.52 0.87
CA VAL A 340 -13.99 18.81 0.85
C VAL A 340 -13.17 18.92 -0.44
N PHE A 341 -13.50 19.90 -1.29
CA PHE A 341 -12.73 20.23 -2.49
C PHE A 341 -11.87 21.49 -2.30
N TYR A 342 -12.10 22.27 -1.25
CA TYR A 342 -11.28 23.43 -0.91
C TYR A 342 -11.16 23.61 0.61
N ASN A 343 -9.96 23.95 1.09
CA ASN A 343 -9.70 24.32 2.47
C ASN A 343 -8.68 25.46 2.51
N GLY A 344 -8.99 26.58 3.18
CA GLY A 344 -8.16 27.78 3.21
C GLY A 344 -6.71 27.55 3.65
N ALA A 345 -6.46 26.59 4.55
CA ALA A 345 -5.14 26.24 5.05
C ALA A 345 -4.35 25.31 4.12
N LYS A 346 -4.96 24.84 3.02
CA LYS A 346 -4.41 23.77 2.18
C LYS A 346 -4.59 24.00 0.66
N GLY A 347 -5.53 24.83 0.23
CA GLY A 347 -5.85 25.08 -1.17
C GLY A 347 -6.93 24.15 -1.72
N THR A 348 -6.89 23.89 -3.03
CA THR A 348 -7.92 23.13 -3.77
C THR A 348 -7.51 21.67 -3.92
N PHE A 349 -8.49 20.76 -3.87
CA PHE A 349 -8.32 19.33 -4.09
C PHE A 349 -9.24 18.83 -5.21
N GLY A 350 -8.77 17.85 -5.98
CA GLY A 350 -9.66 16.90 -6.66
C GLY A 350 -9.70 15.60 -5.90
N VAL A 351 -10.89 15.04 -5.75
CA VAL A 351 -11.16 13.75 -5.12
C VAL A 351 -11.85 12.83 -6.11
N ALA A 352 -11.61 11.52 -6.00
CA ALA A 352 -12.27 10.51 -6.82
C ALA A 352 -12.36 9.17 -6.11
N GLU A 353 -13.35 8.37 -6.50
CA GLU A 353 -13.54 6.98 -6.11
C GLU A 353 -13.53 6.09 -7.36
N ASN A 354 -13.37 4.77 -7.17
CA ASN A 354 -13.45 3.78 -8.23
C ASN A 354 -12.52 4.11 -9.43
N VAL A 355 -11.33 4.63 -9.09
CA VAL A 355 -10.38 5.25 -10.01
C VAL A 355 -9.66 4.17 -10.82
N VAL A 356 -9.64 4.33 -12.14
CA VAL A 356 -8.85 3.51 -13.05
C VAL A 356 -7.37 3.91 -12.91
N PRO A 357 -6.43 2.97 -12.68
CA PRO A 357 -5.00 3.29 -12.67
C PRO A 357 -4.52 3.88 -14.00
N GLU A 358 -3.48 4.71 -13.94
CA GLU A 358 -2.63 4.94 -15.10
C GLU A 358 -1.65 3.76 -15.22
N TYR A 359 -1.17 3.44 -16.42
CA TYR A 359 -0.31 2.30 -16.67
C TYR A 359 1.02 2.76 -17.25
N ILE A 360 2.13 2.28 -16.69
CA ILE A 360 3.49 2.68 -17.08
C ILE A 360 4.43 1.48 -17.08
N TRP A 361 5.53 1.58 -17.82
CA TRP A 361 6.68 0.69 -17.64
C TRP A 361 7.39 0.99 -16.33
N PHE A 362 7.73 -0.06 -15.58
CA PHE A 362 8.44 0.06 -14.32
C PHE A 362 9.42 -1.09 -14.09
N ASN A 363 10.66 -0.75 -13.71
CA ASN A 363 11.78 -1.69 -13.54
C ASN A 363 12.33 -1.81 -12.10
N GLY A 364 11.63 -1.21 -11.13
CA GLY A 364 12.00 -1.25 -9.71
C GLY A 364 12.74 0.01 -9.23
N THR A 365 13.29 0.79 -10.16
CA THR A 365 13.98 2.05 -9.84
C THR A 365 12.99 3.20 -9.73
N VAL A 366 13.02 3.89 -8.59
CA VAL A 366 12.23 5.10 -8.35
C VAL A 366 13.19 6.27 -8.13
N LYS A 367 13.12 7.27 -9.00
CA LYS A 367 13.92 8.49 -8.94
C LYS A 367 13.13 9.59 -8.26
N TYR A 368 13.67 10.15 -7.19
CA TYR A 368 13.07 11.28 -6.48
C TYR A 368 13.78 12.58 -6.83
N THR A 369 13.03 13.68 -6.81
CA THR A 369 13.59 15.03 -6.69
C THR A 369 13.74 15.35 -5.21
N LEU A 370 14.92 15.82 -4.82
CA LEU A 370 15.28 16.13 -3.44
C LEU A 370 15.49 17.63 -3.24
N LEU A 371 15.59 18.05 -1.98
CA LEU A 371 16.02 19.40 -1.63
C LEU A 371 17.43 19.65 -2.19
N GLY A 372 17.61 20.78 -2.87
CA GLY A 372 18.86 21.13 -3.56
C GLY A 372 18.92 20.72 -5.04
N ASP A 373 18.02 19.86 -5.53
CA ASP A 373 17.89 19.62 -6.97
C ASP A 373 17.38 20.88 -7.68
N ARG A 374 18.04 21.27 -8.77
CA ARG A 374 17.63 22.41 -9.59
C ARG A 374 16.49 22.03 -10.53
N ILE A 375 15.43 22.83 -10.51
CA ILE A 375 14.18 22.57 -11.23
C ILE A 375 13.82 23.80 -12.06
N GLU A 376 13.87 23.67 -13.39
CA GLU A 376 13.41 24.72 -14.29
C GLU A 376 11.88 24.63 -14.47
N LYS A 377 11.18 25.76 -14.27
CA LYS A 377 9.72 25.87 -14.46
C LYS A 377 9.38 25.81 -15.95
N ARG A 378 8.43 24.94 -16.30
CA ARG A 378 7.95 24.63 -17.65
C ARG A 378 6.45 24.32 -17.62
N GLU A 379 5.86 24.02 -18.77
CA GLU A 379 4.43 23.69 -18.90
C GLU A 379 4.11 22.32 -18.27
N GLU A 380 4.97 21.32 -18.48
CA GLU A 380 4.78 19.97 -17.93
C GLU A 380 5.08 19.92 -16.42
N PRO A 381 4.30 19.15 -15.64
CA PRO A 381 4.60 18.91 -14.23
C PRO A 381 6.03 18.39 -14.00
N VAL A 382 6.61 18.80 -12.87
CA VAL A 382 7.90 18.30 -12.39
C VAL A 382 7.69 16.95 -11.72
N PRO A 383 8.31 15.87 -12.20
CA PRO A 383 8.13 14.55 -11.63
C PRO A 383 9.03 14.39 -10.40
N ILE A 384 8.46 14.55 -9.20
CA ILE A 384 9.22 14.57 -7.93
C ILE A 384 9.39 13.18 -7.30
N GLY A 385 8.65 12.19 -7.80
CA GLY A 385 8.81 10.78 -7.49
C GLY A 385 8.41 9.96 -8.71
N ARG A 386 9.37 9.70 -9.59
CA ARG A 386 9.18 9.06 -10.89
C ARG A 386 9.55 7.59 -10.85
N PHE A 387 8.69 6.75 -11.39
CA PHE A 387 9.04 5.36 -11.70
C PHE A 387 9.81 5.29 -13.02
N GLU A 388 10.93 4.57 -13.03
CA GLU A 388 11.74 4.37 -14.23
C GLU A 388 11.48 2.98 -14.85
N GLY A 389 11.60 2.90 -16.18
CA GLY A 389 11.34 1.70 -16.96
C GLY A 389 10.99 2.04 -18.41
N SER A 390 11.11 1.06 -19.29
CA SER A 390 10.80 1.17 -20.73
C SER A 390 10.55 -0.22 -21.33
N ALA A 391 9.96 -0.28 -22.52
CA ALA A 391 9.63 -1.56 -23.18
C ALA A 391 10.88 -2.41 -23.52
N ASP A 392 12.02 -1.74 -23.73
CA ASP A 392 13.28 -2.23 -24.27
C ASP A 392 14.36 -2.55 -23.22
N ASP A 393 14.21 -2.15 -21.95
CA ASP A 393 15.23 -2.40 -20.91
C ASP A 393 15.34 -3.86 -20.44
N GLY A 394 14.51 -4.75 -20.99
CA GLY A 394 14.52 -6.20 -20.72
C GLY A 394 13.99 -6.64 -19.35
N LYS A 395 13.79 -5.71 -18.41
CA LYS A 395 13.40 -6.00 -17.01
C LYS A 395 12.08 -5.36 -16.58
N SER A 396 11.60 -4.34 -17.29
CA SER A 396 10.35 -3.65 -16.97
C SER A 396 9.11 -4.52 -17.19
N LEU A 397 8.14 -4.36 -16.30
CA LEU A 397 6.75 -4.77 -16.51
C LEU A 397 5.86 -3.53 -16.61
N ILE A 398 4.68 -3.67 -17.22
CA ILE A 398 3.62 -2.67 -17.17
C ILE A 398 2.91 -2.79 -15.82
N TRP A 399 2.95 -1.72 -15.03
CA TRP A 399 2.39 -1.61 -13.68
C TRP A 399 1.22 -0.64 -13.62
N PRO A 400 0.21 -0.87 -12.74
CA PRO A 400 -0.83 0.10 -12.45
C PRO A 400 -0.32 1.09 -11.39
N VAL A 401 -0.55 2.38 -11.62
CA VAL A 401 -0.10 3.45 -10.75
C VAL A 401 -1.16 4.52 -10.56
N LYS A 402 -1.12 5.16 -9.40
CA LYS A 402 -1.75 6.45 -9.17
C LYS A 402 -0.73 7.54 -9.50
N ILE A 403 -1.00 8.37 -10.50
CA ILE A 403 -0.25 9.62 -10.70
C ILE A 403 -0.98 10.72 -9.93
N PHE A 404 -0.38 11.13 -8.81
CA PHE A 404 -0.90 12.23 -8.01
C PHE A 404 -0.26 13.55 -8.47
N ARG A 405 -1.07 14.50 -8.89
CA ARG A 405 -0.64 15.78 -9.48
C ARG A 405 -0.89 16.93 -8.50
N GLY A 406 -0.20 18.04 -8.65
CA GLY A 406 -0.44 19.19 -7.79
C GLY A 406 0.30 20.44 -8.20
N LYS A 407 0.14 21.48 -7.39
CA LYS A 407 1.04 22.64 -7.37
C LYS A 407 1.47 22.91 -5.94
N GLN A 408 2.74 23.20 -5.75
CA GLN A 408 3.34 23.46 -4.45
C GLN A 408 4.32 24.63 -4.52
N ALA A 409 4.62 25.22 -3.36
CA ALA A 409 5.56 26.32 -3.24
C ALA A 409 6.96 25.94 -3.76
N TYR A 410 7.62 26.92 -4.38
CA TYR A 410 8.88 26.80 -5.09
C TYR A 410 9.60 28.15 -5.06
N ASP A 411 10.93 28.13 -4.92
CA ASP A 411 11.78 29.32 -4.96
C ASP A 411 12.22 29.58 -6.41
N PRO A 412 11.77 30.65 -7.08
CA PRO A 412 12.07 30.89 -8.49
C PRO A 412 13.50 31.40 -8.75
N VAL A 413 14.22 31.85 -7.73
CA VAL A 413 15.60 32.34 -7.85
C VAL A 413 16.58 31.18 -7.64
N ASN A 414 16.43 30.45 -6.54
CA ASN A 414 17.24 29.27 -6.23
C ASN A 414 16.85 28.06 -7.11
N LYS A 415 15.64 28.10 -7.68
CA LYS A 415 15.05 27.08 -8.56
C LYS A 415 14.91 25.72 -7.88
N SER A 416 14.34 25.72 -6.68
CA SER A 416 14.19 24.55 -5.82
C SER A 416 12.78 24.43 -5.25
N LEU A 417 12.36 23.20 -4.94
CA LEU A 417 11.20 23.00 -4.06
C LEU A 417 11.58 23.41 -2.63
N VAL A 418 10.67 24.10 -1.95
CA VAL A 418 10.88 24.58 -0.60
C VAL A 418 10.30 23.63 0.45
N VAL A 419 10.96 23.59 1.62
CA VAL A 419 10.37 23.05 2.85
C VAL A 419 9.49 24.14 3.47
N THR A 420 8.28 23.77 3.87
CA THR A 420 7.28 24.70 4.39
C THR A 420 6.93 24.32 5.84
N HIS A 421 7.01 25.27 6.76
CA HIS A 421 6.50 25.09 8.11
C HIS A 421 4.97 25.21 8.11
N LEU A 422 4.28 24.08 8.19
CA LEU A 422 2.83 23.97 8.04
C LEU A 422 2.09 23.90 9.38
N ALA A 423 2.68 23.23 10.38
CA ALA A 423 2.01 22.86 11.61
C ALA A 423 2.83 23.21 12.86
N GLY A 424 2.24 24.04 13.71
CA GLY A 424 2.79 24.56 14.96
C GLY A 424 1.80 25.55 15.59
N ASP A 425 2.01 25.89 16.86
CA ASP A 425 1.22 26.89 17.60
C ASP A 425 1.92 28.28 17.60
N ASP A 426 2.92 28.47 16.73
CA ASP A 426 3.67 29.71 16.51
C ASP A 426 3.08 30.59 15.38
N ASP A 427 3.68 31.77 15.17
CA ASP A 427 3.24 32.78 14.20
C ASP A 427 3.72 32.53 12.76
N SER A 428 4.48 31.46 12.52
CA SER A 428 5.02 31.06 11.21
C SER A 428 4.32 29.84 10.61
N ALA A 429 3.61 29.04 11.41
CA ALA A 429 2.87 27.87 10.95
C ALA A 429 1.79 28.23 9.93
N TYR A 430 1.87 27.65 8.72
CA TYR A 430 0.97 28.02 7.64
C TYR A 430 -0.51 27.72 7.94
N TRP A 431 -0.84 26.58 8.57
CA TRP A 431 -2.24 26.18 8.75
C TRP A 431 -3.07 27.10 9.67
N THR A 432 -2.41 27.83 10.57
CA THR A 432 -3.02 28.80 11.49
C THR A 432 -2.94 30.22 10.93
N ASN A 433 -1.77 30.63 10.44
CA ASN A 433 -1.48 32.01 10.06
C ASN A 433 -1.84 32.35 8.60
N LEU A 434 -1.70 31.38 7.68
CA LEU A 434 -1.86 31.52 6.23
C LEU A 434 -0.80 32.42 5.54
N ASP A 435 0.35 32.64 6.17
CA ASP A 435 1.48 33.41 5.64
C ASP A 435 2.51 32.48 4.97
N TRP A 436 2.60 32.54 3.63
CA TRP A 436 3.55 31.74 2.86
C TRP A 436 5.01 32.16 3.09
N GLN A 437 5.29 33.45 3.28
CA GLN A 437 6.66 33.96 3.37
C GLN A 437 7.31 33.55 4.69
N LYS A 438 6.56 33.65 5.81
CA LYS A 438 7.00 33.11 7.09
C LYS A 438 7.14 31.58 7.06
N ALA A 439 6.12 30.88 6.55
CA ALA A 439 6.13 29.41 6.52
C ALA A 439 7.30 28.84 5.71
N VAL A 440 7.65 29.44 4.56
CA VAL A 440 8.81 29.02 3.77
C VAL A 440 10.12 29.42 4.44
N ALA A 441 10.24 30.63 5.00
CA ALA A 441 11.45 31.06 5.69
C ALA A 441 11.79 30.14 6.88
N THR A 442 10.82 29.86 7.79
CA THR A 442 11.00 28.94 8.91
C THR A 442 11.26 27.51 8.43
N GLY A 443 10.55 27.06 7.39
CA GLY A 443 10.71 25.71 6.84
C GLY A 443 12.09 25.45 6.24
N MET A 444 12.62 26.40 5.47
CA MET A 444 13.95 26.33 4.85
C MET A 444 15.09 26.50 5.86
N ALA A 445 14.94 27.42 6.83
CA ALA A 445 15.88 27.58 7.93
C ALA A 445 16.01 26.30 8.77
N ALA A 446 14.90 25.60 9.05
CA ALA A 446 14.90 24.35 9.81
C ALA A 446 15.67 23.19 9.14
N VAL A 447 15.99 23.31 7.84
CA VAL A 447 16.81 22.33 7.09
C VAL A 447 18.16 22.92 6.62
N ASN A 448 18.54 24.11 7.11
CA ASN A 448 19.74 24.86 6.72
C ASN A 448 19.85 25.08 5.20
N ALA A 449 18.74 25.39 4.53
CA ALA A 449 18.71 25.65 3.09
C ALA A 449 18.38 27.12 2.79
N ASP A 450 18.99 27.66 1.73
CA ASP A 450 18.80 29.05 1.33
C ASP A 450 17.38 29.30 0.78
N PHE A 451 16.82 30.46 1.14
CA PHE A 451 15.56 30.97 0.62
C PHE A 451 15.76 32.39 0.10
N SER A 452 15.39 32.64 -1.16
CA SER A 452 15.57 33.94 -1.83
C SER A 452 14.62 35.04 -1.35
N GLY A 453 13.65 34.70 -0.51
CA GLY A 453 12.53 35.57 -0.14
C GLY A 453 11.39 35.59 -1.17
N GLN A 454 11.55 34.95 -2.33
CA GLN A 454 10.52 34.90 -3.38
C GLN A 454 9.82 33.55 -3.44
N ILE A 455 8.50 33.57 -3.61
CA ILE A 455 7.67 32.37 -3.70
C ILE A 455 6.87 32.39 -5.00
N ASP A 456 6.96 31.29 -5.72
CA ASP A 456 6.11 30.95 -6.85
C ASP A 456 5.56 29.54 -6.64
N PHE A 457 4.61 29.11 -7.46
CA PHE A 457 4.04 27.76 -7.43
C PHE A 457 4.39 27.02 -8.72
N ILE A 458 4.86 25.79 -8.57
CA ILE A 458 5.25 24.91 -9.68
C ILE A 458 4.35 23.67 -9.70
N ALA A 459 3.97 23.24 -10.90
CA ALA A 459 3.23 22.00 -11.08
C ALA A 459 4.14 20.79 -10.82
N THR A 460 3.65 19.81 -10.06
CA THR A 460 4.40 18.60 -9.70
C THR A 460 3.56 17.34 -9.87
N GLU A 461 4.21 16.22 -10.12
CA GLU A 461 3.57 14.90 -10.11
C GLU A 461 4.41 13.85 -9.38
N SER A 462 3.72 12.86 -8.79
CA SER A 462 4.33 11.71 -8.11
C SER A 462 3.63 10.43 -8.52
N THR A 463 4.41 9.42 -8.89
CA THR A 463 3.94 8.06 -9.14
C THR A 463 3.85 7.27 -7.83
N TRP A 464 2.70 6.62 -7.62
CA TRP A 464 2.46 5.71 -6.50
C TRP A 464 2.03 4.33 -7.05
N PRO A 465 2.59 3.22 -6.56
CA PRO A 465 2.19 1.89 -7.01
C PRO A 465 0.81 1.56 -6.45
N ILE A 466 0.00 0.84 -7.22
CA ILE A 466 -1.26 0.25 -6.76
C ILE A 466 -1.03 -1.25 -6.56
N THR A 467 -1.16 -1.73 -5.32
CA THR A 467 -0.78 -3.11 -4.93
C THR A 467 -1.82 -3.85 -4.11
N HIS A 468 -2.82 -3.16 -3.57
CA HIS A 468 -3.91 -3.71 -2.75
C HIS A 468 -5.26 -3.49 -3.46
N MET A 469 -6.36 -3.89 -2.81
CA MET A 469 -7.69 -3.99 -3.44
C MET A 469 -7.67 -4.95 -4.64
N VAL A 470 -7.09 -6.13 -4.44
CA VAL A 470 -7.08 -7.19 -5.47
C VAL A 470 -8.49 -7.71 -5.67
N ALA A 471 -9.04 -7.50 -6.86
CA ALA A 471 -10.42 -7.85 -7.18
C ALA A 471 -10.58 -9.38 -7.42
N PRO A 472 -11.82 -9.92 -7.27
CA PRO A 472 -12.11 -11.29 -7.66
C PRO A 472 -11.69 -11.60 -9.10
N ALA A 473 -11.23 -12.83 -9.37
CA ALA A 473 -10.76 -13.22 -10.70
C ALA A 473 -11.82 -13.12 -11.83
N LYS A 474 -13.11 -13.06 -11.47
CA LYS A 474 -14.23 -12.78 -12.38
C LYS A 474 -14.30 -11.30 -12.83
N ASP A 475 -13.70 -10.39 -12.06
CA ASP A 475 -13.71 -8.94 -12.26
C ASP A 475 -12.32 -8.39 -12.68
N ALA A 476 -11.31 -9.25 -12.72
CA ALA A 476 -10.01 -8.96 -13.33
C ALA A 476 -10.15 -8.62 -14.83
N LEU A 477 -9.25 -7.77 -15.34
CA LEU A 477 -9.29 -7.28 -16.72
C LEU A 477 -9.32 -8.42 -17.75
N ARG A 478 -9.97 -8.14 -18.88
CA ARG A 478 -10.15 -9.02 -20.03
C ARG A 478 -9.35 -8.52 -21.22
N CYS A 479 -9.17 -9.37 -22.22
CA CYS A 479 -8.40 -9.05 -23.43
C CYS A 479 -8.84 -7.71 -24.04
N ASN A 480 -10.16 -7.50 -24.19
CA ASN A 480 -10.69 -6.29 -24.80
C ASN A 480 -10.46 -5.02 -23.97
N ASP A 481 -10.27 -5.10 -22.64
CA ASP A 481 -9.97 -3.92 -21.82
C ASP A 481 -8.61 -3.31 -22.20
N CYS A 482 -7.67 -4.13 -22.69
CA CYS A 482 -6.31 -3.70 -23.05
C CYS A 482 -6.09 -3.62 -24.56
N HIS A 483 -6.68 -4.54 -25.34
CA HIS A 483 -6.42 -4.69 -26.78
C HIS A 483 -7.33 -3.85 -27.67
N ALA A 484 -8.47 -3.36 -27.17
CA ALA A 484 -9.31 -2.44 -27.94
C ALA A 484 -8.62 -1.06 -28.08
N SER A 485 -9.00 -0.32 -29.12
CA SER A 485 -8.60 1.09 -29.24
C SER A 485 -9.27 1.92 -28.13
N GLY A 486 -8.50 2.77 -27.46
CA GLY A 486 -8.92 3.45 -26.23
C GLY A 486 -8.83 2.55 -24.97
N GLY A 487 -8.18 1.39 -25.06
CA GLY A 487 -8.00 0.46 -23.94
C GLY A 487 -7.04 0.96 -22.86
N ARG A 488 -6.90 0.19 -21.77
CA ARG A 488 -6.02 0.50 -20.63
C ARG A 488 -4.60 0.88 -21.03
N LEU A 489 -4.06 0.19 -22.04
CA LEU A 489 -2.68 0.34 -22.48
C LEU A 489 -2.49 1.41 -23.57
N GLU A 490 -3.52 2.20 -23.93
CA GLU A 490 -3.46 3.15 -25.07
C GLU A 490 -2.28 4.13 -24.96
N LYS A 491 -1.99 4.59 -23.75
CA LYS A 491 -0.95 5.58 -23.45
C LYS A 491 0.41 4.96 -23.08
N VAL A 492 0.54 3.63 -23.12
CA VAL A 492 1.81 2.96 -22.80
C VAL A 492 2.70 2.98 -24.04
N PRO A 493 3.89 3.61 -24.01
CA PRO A 493 4.76 3.69 -25.18
C PRO A 493 5.48 2.36 -25.43
N GLY A 494 5.89 2.12 -26.68
CA GLY A 494 6.77 1.00 -27.04
C GLY A 494 6.12 -0.39 -27.02
N ILE A 495 4.78 -0.47 -27.00
CA ILE A 495 4.06 -1.72 -27.26
C ILE A 495 3.50 -1.76 -28.67
N TYR A 496 3.28 -2.98 -29.18
CA TYR A 496 2.60 -3.24 -30.44
C TYR A 496 1.46 -4.22 -30.19
N ILE A 497 0.22 -3.74 -30.29
CA ILE A 497 -0.97 -4.56 -30.23
C ILE A 497 -1.60 -4.64 -31.64
N PRO A 498 -1.61 -5.82 -32.28
CA PRO A 498 -2.23 -6.00 -33.59
C PRO A 498 -3.70 -5.55 -33.61
N GLY A 499 -4.05 -4.72 -34.60
CA GLY A 499 -5.42 -4.19 -34.77
C GLY A 499 -5.79 -2.99 -33.91
N ARG A 500 -4.84 -2.40 -33.16
CA ARG A 500 -5.07 -1.19 -32.38
C ARG A 500 -4.61 0.08 -33.12
N ALA A 501 -5.49 1.07 -33.20
CA ALA A 501 -5.30 2.26 -34.04
C ALA A 501 -4.00 3.04 -33.73
N SER A 502 -3.64 3.12 -32.44
CA SER A 502 -2.44 3.82 -31.94
C SER A 502 -1.11 3.16 -32.33
N ASP A 503 -1.11 1.86 -32.63
CA ASP A 503 0.11 1.04 -32.70
C ASP A 503 0.50 0.67 -34.14
N HIS A 504 -0.25 1.15 -35.14
CA HIS A 504 -0.06 0.75 -36.54
C HIS A 504 1.27 1.20 -37.14
N ALA A 505 2.30 0.38 -36.94
CA ALA A 505 3.42 0.27 -37.85
C ALA A 505 2.92 -0.33 -39.17
N ARG A 506 2.33 0.51 -40.04
CA ARG A 506 1.70 0.10 -41.32
C ARG A 506 2.59 -0.79 -42.19
N TRP A 507 3.91 -0.66 -42.07
CA TRP A 507 4.89 -1.50 -42.76
C TRP A 507 4.97 -2.93 -42.17
N LEU A 508 4.89 -3.10 -40.83
CA LEU A 508 4.83 -4.41 -40.18
C LEU A 508 3.52 -5.13 -40.52
N ASP A 509 2.38 -4.43 -40.48
CA ASP A 509 1.09 -4.97 -40.92
C ASP A 509 1.17 -5.45 -42.38
N ALA A 510 1.67 -4.61 -43.29
CA ALA A 510 1.82 -4.96 -44.70
C ALA A 510 2.79 -6.14 -44.93
N SER A 511 3.92 -6.17 -44.22
CA SER A 511 4.88 -7.28 -44.27
C SER A 511 4.29 -8.58 -43.73
N GLY A 512 3.55 -8.54 -42.62
CA GLY A 512 2.87 -9.70 -42.03
C GLY A 512 1.83 -10.29 -42.99
N TRP A 513 0.99 -9.44 -43.60
CA TRP A 513 0.03 -9.87 -44.61
C TRP A 513 0.69 -10.39 -45.89
N ALA A 514 1.80 -9.79 -46.33
CA ALA A 514 2.57 -10.30 -47.47
C ALA A 514 3.17 -11.69 -47.19
N ILE A 515 3.75 -11.91 -46.01
CA ILE A 515 4.27 -13.23 -45.59
C ILE A 515 3.14 -14.25 -45.50
N ALA A 516 1.97 -13.89 -44.96
CA ALA A 516 0.81 -14.76 -44.90
C ALA A 516 0.32 -15.16 -46.31
N ALA A 517 0.24 -14.20 -47.24
CA ALA A 517 -0.13 -14.44 -48.63
C ALA A 517 0.88 -15.35 -49.37
N LEU A 518 2.18 -15.10 -49.19
CA LEU A 518 3.25 -15.94 -49.78
C LEU A 518 3.24 -17.36 -49.19
N THR A 519 2.98 -17.51 -47.89
CA THR A 519 2.83 -18.81 -47.24
C THR A 519 1.63 -19.58 -47.78
N LEU A 520 0.48 -18.91 -47.93
CA LEU A 520 -0.71 -19.51 -48.52
C LEU A 520 -0.47 -19.94 -49.97
N LEU A 521 0.19 -19.10 -50.77
CA LEU A 521 0.56 -19.42 -52.15
C LEU A 521 1.47 -20.67 -52.21
N ALA A 522 2.49 -20.75 -51.34
CA ALA A 522 3.37 -21.92 -51.27
C ALA A 522 2.62 -23.22 -50.90
N VAL A 523 1.68 -23.15 -49.93
CA VAL A 523 0.82 -24.29 -49.55
C VAL A 523 -0.08 -24.73 -50.71
N LEU A 524 -0.70 -23.77 -51.42
CA LEU A 524 -1.56 -24.06 -52.57
C LEU A 524 -0.77 -24.67 -53.75
N LEU A 525 0.42 -24.14 -54.04
CA LEU A 525 1.32 -24.69 -55.06
C LEU A 525 1.79 -26.12 -54.70
N HIS A 526 2.10 -26.39 -53.43
CA HIS A 526 2.45 -27.72 -52.97
C HIS A 526 1.28 -28.71 -53.06
N ALA A 527 0.07 -28.27 -52.71
CA ALA A 527 -1.15 -29.07 -52.85
C ALA A 527 -1.45 -29.38 -54.32
N LEU A 528 -1.35 -28.38 -55.21
CA LEU A 528 -1.51 -28.56 -56.66
C LEU A 528 -0.46 -29.52 -57.22
N GLY A 529 0.81 -29.37 -56.81
CA GLY A 529 1.90 -30.27 -57.19
C GLY A 529 1.62 -31.72 -56.80
N ARG A 530 1.07 -31.97 -55.59
CA ARG A 530 0.63 -33.31 -55.16
C ARG A 530 -0.50 -33.87 -56.03
N ILE A 531 -1.49 -33.05 -56.41
CA ILE A 531 -2.61 -33.47 -57.26
C ILE A 531 -2.13 -33.79 -58.69
N VAL A 532 -1.21 -33.00 -59.25
CA VAL A 532 -0.62 -33.27 -60.58
C VAL A 532 0.24 -34.53 -60.54
N ALA A 533 1.02 -34.74 -59.47
CA ALA A 533 1.86 -35.92 -59.31
C ALA A 533 1.04 -37.22 -59.13
N SER A 534 -0.10 -37.17 -58.42
CA SER A 534 -0.97 -38.35 -58.28
C SER A 534 -1.68 -38.71 -59.59
N ARG A 535 -2.09 -37.72 -60.38
CA ARG A 535 -2.68 -37.92 -61.72
C ARG A 535 -1.69 -38.45 -62.78
N ARG A 536 -0.38 -38.35 -62.54
CA ARG A 536 0.68 -38.94 -63.40
C ARG A 536 1.04 -40.39 -63.06
N LYS A 537 0.36 -41.02 -62.09
CA LYS A 537 0.55 -42.43 -61.69
C LYS A 537 -0.56 -43.38 -62.18
N HIS A 538 -1.37 -42.92 -63.14
CA HIS A 538 -2.36 -43.71 -63.87
C HIS A 538 -2.07 -43.61 -65.37
#